data_AF-R6AYM7-F1
#
_entry.id   AF-R6AYM7-F1
#
_cell.length_a   1.000
_cell.length_b   1.000
_cell.length_c   1.000
_cell.angle_alpha   90.00
_cell.angle_beta   90.00
_cell.angle_gamma   90.00
#
_symmetry.space_group_name_H-M   'P 1'
#
loop_
_entity.id
_entity.type
_entity.pdbx_description
1 polymer ?
#
loop_
_entity_poly.entity_id
_entity_poly.type
_entity_poly.pdbx_seq_one_letter_code
_entity_poly.pdbx_strand_id
1 'polypeptide(L)'
;MIPQFVLDELRHIADSTDSVKRVRGRRGLDMLQDIQNSAAVQSIAVYSRDYPDIAEVDAKLLRFASEHHAMIVTTDYNLNKVATVQKVPVFNINDLANALRSNVAAGEDVVVDIVKEGKEFNQGVAYFNDGTMVVVDGAKRYVGKSVTATVTSVLQTSAGKMVFAKLREE
;
A
#
# COMPACT_ATOMS: atom_id res chain seq x y z
N MET A 1 1.46 1.43 20.18
CA MET A 1 2.57 1.90 21.04
C MET A 1 3.41 2.86 20.21
N ILE A 2 3.71 4.06 20.71
CA ILE A 2 4.60 5.01 20.04
C ILE A 2 5.76 5.32 20.97
N PRO A 3 7.01 4.93 20.66
CA PRO A 3 8.16 5.29 21.48
C PRO A 3 8.45 6.79 21.42
N GLN A 4 8.87 7.38 22.55
CA GLN A 4 9.20 8.82 22.63
C GLN A 4 10.26 9.25 21.62
N PHE A 5 11.29 8.43 21.38
CA PHE A 5 12.35 8.74 20.42
C PHE A 5 11.85 8.91 18.98
N VAL A 6 10.70 8.31 18.62
CA VAL A 6 10.06 8.51 17.29
C VAL A 6 9.42 9.90 17.22
N LEU A 7 8.80 10.36 18.30
CA LEU A 7 8.24 11.71 18.39
C LEU A 7 9.34 12.77 18.34
N ASP A 8 10.46 12.52 19.03
CA ASP A 8 11.60 13.43 19.03
C ASP A 8 12.23 13.54 17.63
N GLU A 9 12.40 12.42 16.93
CA GLU A 9 12.85 12.40 15.54
C GLU A 9 11.87 13.14 14.62
N LEU A 10 10.57 12.90 14.77
CA LEU A 10 9.55 13.55 13.96
C LEU A 10 9.50 15.07 14.18
N ARG A 11 9.70 15.52 15.43
CA ARG A 11 9.87 16.95 15.77
C ARG A 11 11.13 17.51 15.14
N HIS A 12 12.26 16.80 15.21
CA HIS A 12 13.50 17.23 14.57
C HIS A 12 13.34 17.41 13.05
N ILE A 13 12.62 16.49 12.40
CA ILE A 13 12.27 16.58 10.97
C ILE A 13 11.32 17.76 10.71
N ALA A 14 10.34 18.00 11.59
CA ALA A 14 9.38 19.09 11.50
C ALA A 14 10.01 20.49 11.70
N ASP A 15 11.18 20.56 12.31
CA ASP A 15 11.98 21.77 12.49
C ASP A 15 13.12 21.91 11.45
N SER A 16 13.21 20.97 10.50
CA SER A 16 14.26 20.97 9.48
C SER A 16 14.25 22.24 8.62
N THR A 17 15.45 22.73 8.27
CA THR A 17 15.62 23.84 7.31
C THR A 17 15.16 23.45 5.90
N ASP A 18 15.24 22.17 5.56
CA ASP A 18 14.71 21.60 4.31
C ASP A 18 13.18 21.67 4.32
N SER A 19 12.62 22.44 3.38
CA SER A 19 11.17 22.66 3.28
C SER A 19 10.34 21.39 3.09
N VAL A 20 10.86 20.40 2.36
CA VAL A 20 10.16 19.14 2.07
C VAL A 20 10.14 18.27 3.32
N LYS A 21 11.29 18.14 4.00
CA LYS A 21 11.37 17.42 5.28
C LYS A 21 10.46 18.06 6.32
N ARG A 22 10.50 19.39 6.43
CA ARG A 22 9.69 20.17 7.37
C ARG A 22 8.18 19.93 7.20
N VAL A 23 7.70 19.96 5.95
CA VAL A 23 6.28 19.68 5.63
C VAL A 23 5.91 18.24 5.97
N ARG A 24 6.77 17.27 5.66
CA ARG A 24 6.53 15.85 6.01
C ARG A 24 6.49 15.61 7.51
N GLY A 25 7.43 16.20 8.27
CA GLY A 25 7.48 16.08 9.72
C GLY A 25 6.21 16.63 10.40
N ARG A 26 5.79 17.85 10.03
CA ARG A 26 4.54 18.44 10.53
C ARG A 26 3.32 17.57 10.20
N ARG A 27 3.22 17.10 8.96
CA ARG A 27 2.13 16.20 8.56
C ARG A 27 2.11 14.91 9.39
N GLY A 28 3.28 14.37 9.74
CA GLY A 28 3.34 13.21 10.62
C GLY A 28 2.80 13.50 12.03
N LEU A 29 3.14 14.67 12.59
CA LEU A 29 2.63 15.10 13.90
C LEU A 29 1.10 15.29 13.86
N ASP A 30 0.58 15.93 12.80
CA ASP A 30 -0.85 16.10 12.58
C ASP A 30 -1.57 14.74 12.51
N MET A 31 -1.01 13.78 11.75
CA MET A 31 -1.56 12.43 11.67
C MET A 31 -1.56 11.71 13.02
N LEU A 32 -0.52 11.87 13.83
CA LEU A 32 -0.50 11.26 15.17
C LEU A 32 -1.62 11.81 16.05
N GLN A 33 -1.87 13.11 15.99
CA GLN A 33 -2.96 13.76 16.71
C GLN A 33 -4.33 13.23 16.25
N ASP A 34 -4.52 13.08 14.94
CA ASP A 34 -5.74 12.53 14.37
C ASP A 34 -5.98 11.08 14.81
N ILE A 35 -4.95 10.24 14.80
CA ILE A 35 -5.09 8.83 15.21
C ILE A 35 -5.35 8.73 16.71
N GLN A 36 -4.73 9.58 17.55
CA GLN A 36 -5.03 9.63 19.00
C GLN A 36 -6.46 10.08 19.29
N ASN A 37 -7.01 10.99 18.49
CA ASN A 37 -8.39 11.48 18.64
C ASN A 37 -9.44 10.53 18.03
N SER A 38 -9.02 9.53 17.27
CA SER A 38 -9.93 8.58 16.62
C SER A 38 -10.55 7.62 17.63
N ALA A 39 -11.88 7.63 17.73
CA ALA A 39 -12.65 6.72 18.58
C ALA A 39 -12.44 5.22 18.25
N ALA A 40 -11.95 4.92 17.03
CA ALA A 40 -11.67 3.57 16.58
C ALA A 40 -10.38 2.97 17.17
N VAL A 41 -9.48 3.80 17.72
CA VAL A 41 -8.17 3.35 18.22
C VAL A 41 -8.04 3.70 19.70
N GLN A 42 -8.72 2.93 20.55
CA GLN A 42 -8.81 3.20 22.00
C GLN A 42 -7.49 3.03 22.79
N SER A 43 -6.37 2.67 22.17
CA SER A 43 -5.14 2.30 22.90
C SER A 43 -3.81 2.77 22.28
N ILE A 44 -3.77 3.97 21.68
CA ILE A 44 -2.48 4.60 21.39
C ILE A 44 -1.90 5.23 22.65
N ALA A 45 -0.84 4.63 23.17
CA ALA A 45 -0.02 5.18 24.23
C ALA A 45 1.39 5.54 23.71
N VAL A 46 1.88 6.68 24.18
CA VAL A 46 3.27 7.08 24.06
C VAL A 46 4.07 6.43 25.18
N TYR A 47 5.18 5.79 24.85
CA TYR A 47 6.06 5.14 25.80
C TYR A 47 7.33 5.97 25.97
N SER A 48 7.54 6.54 27.16
CA SER A 48 8.79 7.22 27.53
C SER A 48 9.91 6.21 27.72
N ARG A 49 10.44 5.71 26.60
CA ARG A 49 11.60 4.83 26.54
C ARG A 49 12.52 5.30 25.44
N ASP A 50 13.82 5.31 25.73
CA ASP A 50 14.88 5.62 24.78
C ASP A 50 16.07 4.68 25.02
N TYR A 51 16.96 4.60 24.03
CA TYR A 51 18.17 3.77 24.03
C TYR A 51 19.37 4.66 23.71
N PRO A 52 19.98 5.34 24.71
CA PRO A 52 21.07 6.28 24.49
C PRO A 52 22.32 5.65 23.87
N ASP A 53 22.49 4.34 24.03
CA ASP A 53 23.57 3.51 23.46
C ASP A 53 23.38 3.21 21.97
N ILE A 54 22.22 3.54 21.40
CA ILE A 54 21.90 3.30 19.99
C ILE A 54 21.66 4.66 19.31
N ALA A 55 22.46 4.98 18.30
CA ALA A 55 22.29 6.25 17.57
C ALA A 55 21.10 6.21 16.60
N GLU A 56 20.97 5.12 15.83
CA GLU A 56 20.00 5.02 14.75
C GLU A 56 18.59 4.70 15.25
N VAL A 57 17.61 5.50 14.84
CA VAL A 57 16.19 5.34 15.20
C VAL A 57 15.65 3.97 14.80
N ASP A 58 16.05 3.45 13.63
CA ASP A 58 15.65 2.13 13.14
C ASP A 58 16.11 1.01 14.08
N ALA A 59 17.35 1.09 14.58
CA ALA A 59 17.87 0.14 15.56
C ALA A 59 17.16 0.27 16.92
N LYS A 60 16.78 1.49 17.33
CA LYS A 60 15.93 1.72 18.52
C LYS A 60 14.55 1.08 18.36
N LEU A 61 13.92 1.21 17.19
CA LEU A 61 12.62 0.59 16.87
C LEU A 61 12.69 -0.94 16.97
N LEU A 62 13.73 -1.55 16.39
CA LEU A 62 13.94 -3.00 16.42
C LEU A 62 14.11 -3.51 17.85
N ARG A 63 14.95 -2.84 18.66
CA ARG A 63 15.16 -3.20 20.06
C ARG A 63 13.87 -3.05 20.88
N PHE A 64 13.15 -1.93 20.70
CA PHE A 64 11.88 -1.68 21.37
C PHE A 64 10.85 -2.77 21.04
N ALA A 65 10.67 -3.06 19.76
CA ALA A 65 9.72 -4.08 19.32
C ALA A 65 10.07 -5.47 19.86
N SER A 66 11.36 -5.84 19.84
CA SER A 66 11.84 -7.12 20.37
C SER A 66 11.57 -7.28 21.86
N GLU A 67 11.94 -6.28 22.68
CA GLU A 67 11.76 -6.34 24.14
C GLU A 67 10.28 -6.36 24.56
N HIS A 68 9.42 -5.73 23.76
CA HIS A 68 7.98 -5.70 23.99
C HIS A 68 7.20 -6.81 23.28
N HIS A 69 7.88 -7.72 22.56
CA HIS A 69 7.25 -8.75 21.72
C HIS A 69 6.19 -8.15 20.76
N ALA A 70 6.47 -6.96 20.27
CA ALA A 70 5.56 -6.17 19.44
C ALA A 70 5.89 -6.30 17.96
N MET A 71 4.91 -5.97 17.14
CA MET A 71 5.05 -5.88 15.68
C MET A 71 5.38 -4.45 15.27
N ILE A 72 6.32 -4.29 14.35
CA ILE A 72 6.63 -2.99 13.73
C ILE A 72 5.65 -2.72 12.60
N VAL A 73 4.96 -1.58 12.64
CA VAL A 73 4.18 -1.07 11.50
C VAL A 73 5.05 -0.05 10.77
N THR A 74 5.33 -0.28 9.49
CA THR A 74 6.23 0.59 8.71
C THR A 74 5.85 0.65 7.23
N THR A 75 6.34 1.69 6.54
CA THR A 75 6.38 1.75 5.07
C THR A 75 7.79 1.52 4.52
N ASP A 76 8.80 1.43 5.39
CA ASP A 76 10.20 1.29 5.02
C ASP A 76 10.54 -0.17 4.69
N TYR A 77 11.02 -0.38 3.46
CA TYR A 77 11.39 -1.70 2.96
C TYR A 77 12.72 -2.23 3.53
N ASN A 78 13.68 -1.34 3.82
CA ASN A 78 14.96 -1.71 4.42
C ASN A 78 14.78 -2.11 5.88
N LEU A 79 13.99 -1.34 6.64
CA LEU A 79 13.64 -1.70 8.02
C LEU A 79 12.95 -3.07 8.06
N ASN A 80 12.06 -3.35 7.10
CA ASN A 80 11.40 -4.65 6.99
C ASN A 80 12.41 -5.81 6.82
N LYS A 81 13.39 -5.65 5.93
CA LYS A 81 14.46 -6.66 5.71
C LYS A 81 15.26 -6.92 6.99
N VAL A 82 15.69 -5.86 7.67
CA VAL A 82 16.50 -5.99 8.89
C VAL A 82 15.67 -6.62 10.01
N ALA A 83 14.43 -6.19 10.21
CA ALA A 83 13.51 -6.75 11.19
C ALA A 83 13.27 -8.25 10.99
N THR A 84 13.09 -8.68 9.74
CA THR A 84 12.91 -10.10 9.38
C THR A 84 14.11 -10.94 9.79
N VAL A 85 15.34 -10.47 9.55
CA VAL A 85 16.57 -11.17 9.98
C VAL A 85 16.65 -11.27 11.50
N GLN A 86 16.21 -10.23 12.21
CA GLN A 86 16.16 -10.18 13.68
C GLN A 86 14.92 -10.87 14.28
N LYS A 87 14.08 -11.51 13.44
CA LYS A 87 12.83 -12.19 13.84
C LYS A 87 11.83 -11.28 14.57
N VAL A 88 11.85 -9.99 14.26
CA VAL A 88 10.86 -9.02 14.73
C VAL A 88 9.70 -9.00 13.72
N PRO A 89 8.44 -9.24 14.14
CA PRO A 89 7.30 -9.19 13.22
C PRO A 89 7.12 -7.81 12.60
N VAL A 90 6.80 -7.77 11.30
CA VAL A 90 6.58 -6.51 10.57
C VAL A 90 5.23 -6.56 9.86
N PHE A 91 4.50 -5.46 9.95
CA PHE A 91 3.35 -5.16 9.12
C PHE A 91 3.67 -3.97 8.22
N ASN A 92 3.83 -4.24 6.93
CA ASN A 92 4.09 -3.18 5.96
C ASN A 92 2.77 -2.64 5.39
N ILE A 93 2.56 -1.32 5.52
CA ILE A 93 1.34 -0.68 5.02
C ILE A 93 1.23 -0.77 3.49
N ASN A 94 2.36 -0.75 2.78
CA ASN A 94 2.35 -0.91 1.33
C ASN A 94 1.94 -2.33 0.92
N ASP A 95 2.31 -3.35 1.71
CA ASP A 95 1.89 -4.72 1.46
C ASP A 95 0.39 -4.88 1.67
N LEU A 96 -0.17 -4.25 2.72
CA LEU A 96 -1.62 -4.17 2.91
C LEU A 96 -2.31 -3.49 1.72
N ALA A 97 -1.82 -2.32 1.30
CA ALA A 97 -2.39 -1.59 0.18
C ALA A 97 -2.38 -2.42 -1.11
N ASN A 98 -1.33 -3.21 -1.34
CA ASN A 98 -1.23 -4.12 -2.46
C ASN A 98 -2.16 -5.33 -2.33
N ALA A 99 -2.33 -5.88 -1.13
CA ALA A 99 -3.26 -6.99 -0.87
C ALA A 99 -4.73 -6.60 -1.07
N LEU A 100 -5.07 -5.32 -0.90
CA LEU A 100 -6.40 -4.77 -1.17
C LEU A 100 -6.68 -4.51 -2.65
N ARG A 101 -5.66 -4.58 -3.53
CA ARG A 101 -5.89 -4.46 -4.99
C ARG A 101 -6.60 -5.69 -5.51
N SER A 102 -7.36 -5.52 -6.59
CA SER A 102 -8.05 -6.64 -7.23
C SER A 102 -7.01 -7.61 -7.82
N ASN A 103 -6.83 -8.76 -7.15
CA ASN A 103 -5.94 -9.82 -7.59
C ASN A 103 -6.68 -10.74 -8.53
N VAL A 104 -6.77 -10.32 -9.79
CA VAL A 104 -7.28 -11.18 -10.86
C VAL A 104 -6.14 -11.99 -11.45
N ALA A 105 -6.30 -13.31 -11.50
CA ALA A 105 -5.36 -14.26 -12.07
C ALA A 105 -5.82 -14.75 -13.45
N ALA A 106 -4.89 -15.27 -14.26
CA ALA A 106 -5.25 -15.93 -15.52
C ALA A 106 -6.14 -17.15 -15.24
N GLY A 107 -7.23 -17.29 -16.01
CA GLY A 107 -8.25 -18.31 -15.85
C GLY A 107 -9.45 -17.89 -15.00
N GLU A 108 -9.38 -16.76 -14.28
CA GLU A 108 -10.52 -16.26 -13.52
C GLU A 108 -11.51 -15.49 -14.40
N ASP A 109 -12.79 -15.64 -14.10
CA ASP A 109 -13.84 -14.87 -14.73
C ASP A 109 -14.08 -13.57 -13.98
N VAL A 110 -14.17 -12.48 -14.74
CA VAL A 110 -14.45 -11.14 -14.24
C VAL A 110 -15.64 -10.54 -14.95
N VAL A 111 -16.40 -9.73 -14.22
CA VAL A 111 -17.45 -8.90 -14.79
C VAL A 111 -16.91 -7.48 -14.89
N VAL A 112 -16.92 -6.93 -16.09
CA VAL A 112 -16.37 -5.59 -16.37
C VAL A 112 -17.29 -4.79 -17.28
N ASP A 113 -17.36 -3.47 -17.04
CA ASP A 113 -18.07 -2.53 -17.90
C ASP A 113 -17.15 -2.05 -19.02
N ILE A 114 -17.52 -2.34 -20.26
CA ILE A 114 -16.73 -1.90 -21.42
C ILE A 114 -16.95 -0.40 -21.61
N VAL A 115 -15.92 0.39 -21.36
CA VAL A 115 -16.00 1.86 -21.39
C VAL A 115 -15.76 2.40 -22.79
N LYS A 116 -14.87 1.78 -23.57
CA LYS A 116 -14.50 2.24 -24.91
C LYS A 116 -13.96 1.12 -25.79
N GLU A 117 -13.82 1.40 -27.08
CA GLU A 117 -13.12 0.52 -28.02
C GLU A 117 -11.62 0.42 -27.69
N GLY A 118 -11.07 -0.79 -27.84
CA GLY A 118 -9.65 -1.05 -27.71
C GLY A 118 -8.84 -0.68 -28.95
N LYS A 119 -7.52 -0.85 -28.84
CA LYS A 119 -6.59 -0.48 -29.91
C LYS A 119 -6.63 -1.48 -31.06
N GLU A 120 -6.69 -2.77 -30.75
CA GLU A 120 -6.74 -3.82 -31.77
C GLU A 120 -8.18 -4.10 -32.23
N PHE A 121 -8.29 -4.75 -33.39
CA PHE A 121 -9.58 -5.13 -33.94
C PHE A 121 -10.40 -5.96 -32.94
N ASN A 122 -11.68 -5.59 -32.77
CA ASN A 122 -12.65 -6.26 -31.91
C ASN A 122 -12.42 -6.15 -30.38
N GLN A 123 -11.42 -5.40 -29.91
CA GLN A 123 -11.20 -5.20 -28.48
C GLN A 123 -12.16 -4.18 -27.86
N GLY A 124 -12.53 -4.42 -26.60
CA GLY A 124 -13.08 -3.42 -25.69
C GLY A 124 -12.09 -3.14 -24.55
N VAL A 125 -12.18 -1.95 -23.95
CA VAL A 125 -11.39 -1.56 -22.78
C VAL A 125 -12.32 -1.24 -21.62
N ALA A 126 -12.03 -1.84 -20.48
CA ALA A 126 -12.64 -1.59 -19.19
C ALA A 126 -11.57 -1.21 -18.17
N TYR A 127 -12.00 -0.83 -16.97
CA TYR A 127 -11.13 -0.53 -15.84
C TYR A 127 -11.70 -1.18 -14.59
N PHE A 128 -10.83 -1.76 -13.76
CA PHE A 128 -11.22 -2.11 -12.39
C PHE A 128 -11.30 -0.84 -11.53
N ASN A 129 -11.90 -0.98 -10.35
CA ASN A 129 -12.09 0.13 -9.39
C ASN A 129 -10.76 0.76 -8.92
N ASP A 130 -9.66 0.01 -8.99
CA ASP A 130 -8.31 0.49 -8.65
C ASP A 130 -7.58 1.16 -9.82
N GLY A 131 -8.24 1.32 -10.97
CA GLY A 131 -7.70 1.93 -12.18
C GLY A 131 -6.93 0.97 -13.08
N THR A 132 -6.81 -0.32 -12.73
CA THR A 132 -6.18 -1.33 -13.59
C THR A 132 -6.94 -1.45 -14.91
N MET A 133 -6.22 -1.30 -16.02
CA MET A 133 -6.83 -1.39 -17.35
C MET A 133 -7.06 -2.85 -17.73
N VAL A 134 -8.28 -3.15 -18.19
CA VAL A 134 -8.69 -4.48 -18.66
C VAL A 134 -8.98 -4.40 -20.15
N VAL A 135 -8.22 -5.13 -20.96
CA VAL A 135 -8.41 -5.23 -22.41
C VAL A 135 -9.13 -6.55 -22.69
N VAL A 136 -10.34 -6.47 -23.23
CA VAL A 136 -11.20 -7.63 -23.47
C VAL A 136 -11.32 -7.89 -24.97
N ASP A 137 -10.80 -9.01 -25.44
CA ASP A 137 -10.97 -9.48 -26.80
C ASP A 137 -12.43 -9.91 -27.06
N GLY A 138 -12.97 -9.54 -28.23
CA GLY A 138 -14.37 -9.77 -28.58
C GLY A 138 -15.38 -8.76 -28.03
N ALA A 139 -14.93 -7.78 -27.25
CA ALA A 139 -15.83 -6.89 -26.50
C ALA A 139 -16.16 -5.56 -27.20
N LYS A 140 -15.64 -5.28 -28.40
CA LYS A 140 -15.90 -4.01 -29.12
C LYS A 140 -17.40 -3.68 -29.25
N ARG A 141 -18.25 -4.67 -29.52
CA ARG A 141 -19.71 -4.47 -29.69
C ARG A 141 -20.47 -4.26 -28.38
N TYR A 142 -19.78 -4.40 -27.25
CA TYR A 142 -20.35 -4.31 -25.91
C TYR A 142 -19.97 -3.01 -25.20
N VAL A 143 -19.43 -2.02 -25.91
CA VAL A 143 -19.19 -0.68 -25.35
C VAL A 143 -20.48 -0.12 -24.73
N GLY A 144 -20.38 0.33 -23.49
CA GLY A 144 -21.49 0.78 -22.64
C GLY A 144 -22.24 -0.34 -21.91
N LYS A 145 -21.76 -1.60 -21.97
CA LYS A 145 -22.40 -2.75 -21.32
C LYS A 145 -21.42 -3.50 -20.41
N SER A 146 -21.98 -4.16 -19.39
CA SER A 146 -21.25 -5.14 -18.58
C SER A 146 -21.14 -6.46 -19.32
N VAL A 147 -19.96 -7.07 -19.28
CA VAL A 147 -19.72 -8.41 -19.86
C VAL A 147 -18.95 -9.28 -18.86
N THR A 148 -19.18 -10.58 -18.94
CA THR A 148 -18.32 -11.58 -18.26
C THR A 148 -17.19 -11.96 -19.21
N ALA A 149 -15.95 -11.88 -18.74
CA ALA A 149 -14.76 -12.20 -19.51
C ALA A 149 -13.81 -13.06 -18.68
N THR A 150 -13.15 -14.01 -19.33
CA THR A 150 -12.14 -14.86 -18.70
C THR A 150 -10.77 -14.24 -18.92
N VAL A 151 -10.02 -14.01 -17.83
CA VAL A 151 -8.68 -13.44 -17.90
C VAL A 151 -7.72 -14.42 -18.56
N THR A 152 -7.01 -13.96 -19.59
CA THR A 152 -6.03 -14.75 -20.33
C THR A 152 -4.62 -14.49 -19.82
N SER A 153 -4.29 -13.25 -19.48
CA SER A 153 -2.97 -12.89 -18.97
C SER A 153 -2.98 -11.56 -18.22
N VAL A 154 -1.96 -11.38 -17.38
CA VAL A 154 -1.72 -10.15 -16.62
C VAL A 154 -0.32 -9.66 -16.97
N LEU A 155 -0.23 -8.42 -17.44
CA LEU A 155 1.01 -7.78 -17.84
C LEU A 155 1.31 -6.60 -16.90
N GLN A 156 2.47 -6.66 -16.25
CA GLN A 156 2.99 -5.53 -15.50
C GLN A 156 3.84 -4.65 -16.43
N THR A 157 3.47 -3.39 -16.57
CA THR A 157 4.21 -2.38 -17.34
C THR A 157 4.75 -1.28 -16.43
N SER A 158 5.64 -0.43 -16.95
CA SER A 158 6.13 0.75 -16.23
C SER A 158 5.03 1.76 -15.90
N ALA A 159 3.94 1.78 -16.67
CA ALA A 159 2.78 2.65 -16.44
C ALA A 159 1.71 2.03 -15.51
N GLY A 160 1.86 0.76 -15.13
CA GLY A 160 0.92 0.05 -14.26
C GLY A 160 0.62 -1.38 -14.71
N LYS A 161 -0.34 -1.99 -14.02
CA LYS A 161 -0.85 -3.34 -14.30
C LYS A 161 -1.91 -3.27 -15.42
N MET A 162 -1.82 -4.19 -16.37
CA MET A 162 -2.79 -4.38 -17.44
C MET A 162 -3.27 -5.82 -17.43
N VAL A 163 -4.57 -6.02 -17.56
CA VAL A 163 -5.20 -7.34 -17.58
C VAL A 163 -5.76 -7.57 -18.97
N PHE A 164 -5.48 -8.73 -19.54
CA PHE A 164 -6.04 -9.17 -20.82
C PHE A 164 -7.04 -10.27 -20.55
N ALA A 165 -8.20 -10.17 -21.18
CA ALA A 165 -9.28 -11.13 -21.05
C ALA A 165 -9.92 -11.41 -22.42
N LYS A 166 -10.66 -12.50 -22.53
CA LYS A 166 -11.50 -12.81 -23.68
C LYS A 166 -12.95 -12.87 -23.21
N LEU A 167 -13.88 -12.38 -24.03
CA LEU A 167 -15.31 -12.54 -23.75
C LEU A 167 -15.60 -14.01 -23.43
N ARG A 168 -16.29 -14.30 -22.32
CA ARG A 168 -16.66 -15.66 -21.96
C ARG A 168 -17.72 -16.12 -22.95
N GLU A 169 -17.45 -17.18 -23.68
CA GLU A 169 -18.45 -17.88 -24.49
C GLU A 169 -19.38 -18.65 -23.52
N GLU A 170 -20.70 -18.60 -23.74
CA GLU A 170 -21.70 -19.33 -22.93
C GLU A 170 -21.50 -20.86 -22.99
#